data_AF-A0A7C2A871-F1
#
_entry.id   AF-A0A7C2A871-F1
#
_cell.length_a   1.000
_cell.length_b   1.000
_cell.length_c   1.000
_cell.angle_alpha   90.00
_cell.angle_beta   90.00
_cell.angle_gamma   90.00
#
_symmetry.space_group_name_H-M   'P 1'
#
loop_
_entity.id
_entity.type
_entity.pdbx_description
1 polymer ?
#
loop_
_entity_poly.entity_id
_entity_poly.type
_entity_poly.pdbx_seq_one_letter_code
_entity_poly.pdbx_strand_id
1 'polypeptide(L)' 'KKEGYKGLPEKAREYVEFISEFIGVPISLISYGPKRSETILLEELF' A
#
# COMPACT_ATOMS: atom_id res chain seq x y z
N LYS A 1 15.27 1.42 9.62
CA LYS A 1 13.98 2.10 9.37
C LYS A 1 13.29 1.31 8.28
N LYS A 2 12.11 0.71 8.50
CA LYS A 2 11.40 0.01 7.41
C LYS A 2 10.68 1.09 6.60
N GLU A 3 10.98 1.18 5.30
CA GLU A 3 10.39 2.14 4.37
C GLU A 3 9.45 1.42 3.39
N GLY A 4 8.54 2.17 2.76
CA GLY A 4 7.55 1.61 1.83
C GLY A 4 6.53 0.69 2.50
N TYR A 5 6.00 -0.28 1.75
CA TYR A 5 4.96 -1.21 2.22
C TYR A 5 5.32 -1.94 3.51
N LYS A 6 6.58 -2.38 3.65
CA LYS A 6 7.08 -3.09 4.85
C LYS A 6 7.17 -2.19 6.09
N GLY A 7 7.11 -0.86 5.91
CA GLY A 7 7.05 0.12 6.99
C GLY A 7 5.66 0.30 7.58
N LEU A 8 4.61 -0.19 6.90
CA LEU A 8 3.24 -0.11 7.41
C LEU A 8 3.03 -1.04 8.60
N PRO A 9 2.18 -0.65 9.57
CA PRO A 9 1.70 -1.56 10.61
C PRO A 9 1.15 -2.85 10.01
N GLU A 10 1.31 -3.96 10.73
CA GLU A 10 0.84 -5.28 10.28
C GLU A 10 -0.64 -5.29 9.90
N LYS A 11 -1.52 -4.78 10.77
CA LYS A 11 -2.96 -4.66 10.48
C LYS A 11 -3.29 -3.83 9.25
N ALA A 12 -2.47 -2.82 8.92
CA ALA A 12 -2.70 -2.01 7.73
C ALA A 12 -2.37 -2.81 6.46
N ARG A 13 -1.32 -3.64 6.49
CA ARG A 13 -0.97 -4.55 5.39
C ARG A 13 -2.06 -5.62 5.20
N GLU A 14 -2.49 -6.25 6.29
CA GLU A 14 -3.58 -7.24 6.26
C GLU A 14 -4.88 -6.66 5.69
N TYR A 15 -5.23 -5.43 6.08
CA TYR A 15 -6.43 -4.77 5.57
C TYR A 15 -6.37 -4.49 4.06
N VAL A 16 -5.20 -4.04 3.59
CA VAL A 16 -4.94 -3.77 2.18
C VAL A 16 -4.98 -5.06 1.36
N GLU A 17 -4.36 -6.14 1.86
CA GLU A 17 -4.41 -7.48 1.25
C GLU A 17 -5.84 -8.01 1.18
N PHE A 18 -6.61 -7.90 2.26
CA PHE A 18 -8.03 -8.28 2.28
C PHE A 18 -8.84 -7.55 1.21
N ILE A 19 -8.67 -6.24 1.06
CA ILE A 19 -9.39 -5.48 0.02
C ILE A 19 -9.03 -6.00 -1.36
N SER A 20 -7.73 -6.20 -1.64
CA SER A 20 -7.24 -6.68 -2.93
C SER A 20 -7.83 -8.04 -3.30
N GLU A 21 -7.84 -8.98 -2.36
CA GLU A 21 -8.44 -10.30 -2.52
C GLU A 21 -9.96 -10.23 -2.68
N PHE A 22 -10.62 -9.39 -1.88
CA PHE A 22 -12.07 -9.24 -1.91
C PHE A 22 -12.60 -8.72 -3.25
N ILE A 23 -11.89 -7.75 -3.85
CA ILE A 23 -12.27 -7.18 -5.14
C ILE A 23 -11.63 -7.90 -6.34
N GLY A 24 -10.63 -8.75 -6.11
CA GLY A 24 -9.88 -9.47 -7.15
C GLY A 24 -8.99 -8.59 -8.01
N VAL A 25 -8.55 -7.43 -7.52
CA VAL A 25 -7.73 -6.45 -8.25
C VAL A 25 -6.47 -6.14 -7.44
N PRO A 26 -5.26 -6.20 -8.04
CA PRO A 26 -4.01 -5.88 -7.35
C PRO A 26 -3.93 -4.38 -7.00
N ILE A 27 -3.25 -4.07 -5.90
CA ILE A 27 -3.07 -2.69 -5.42
C ILE A 27 -1.74 -2.17 -5.93
N SER A 28 -1.78 -1.08 -6.70
CA SER A 28 -0.59 -0.46 -7.31
C SER A 28 -0.04 0.71 -6.49
N LEU A 29 -0.89 1.40 -5.72
CA LEU A 29 -0.54 2.62 -5.00
C LEU A 29 -1.30 2.75 -3.68
N ILE A 30 -0.61 3.19 -2.64
CA ILE A 30 -1.18 3.47 -1.31
C ILE A 30 -0.76 4.88 -0.88
N SER A 31 -1.73 5.79 -0.73
CA SER A 31 -1.52 7.11 -0.12
C SER A 31 -1.99 7.09 1.33
N TYR A 32 -1.09 7.45 2.26
CA TYR A 32 -1.39 7.46 3.70
C TYR A 32 -1.28 8.86 4.33
N GLY A 33 -1.14 9.90 3.51
CA GLY A 33 -1.06 11.28 3.95
C GLY A 33 -1.09 12.28 2.79
N PRO A 34 -1.22 13.59 3.07
CA PRO A 34 -1.34 14.63 2.05
C PRO A 34 -0.05 14.93 1.27
N LYS A 35 1.12 14.53 1.77
CA LYS A 35 2.40 14.79 1.09
C LYS A 35 2.67 13.73 0.02
N ARG A 36 3.33 14.12 -1.07
CA ARG A 36 3.78 13.17 -2.12
C ARG A 36 4.71 12.08 -1.59
N SER A 37 5.51 12.39 -0.57
CA SER A 37 6.38 11.43 0.12
C SER A 37 5.60 10.40 0.95
N GLU A 38 4.31 10.66 1.23
CA GLU A 38 3.41 9.77 1.99
C GLU A 38 2.60 8.89 1.04
N THR A 39 3.26 8.42 -0.02
CA THR A 39 2.70 7.52 -1.03
C THR A 39 3.67 6.36 -1.24
N ILE A 40 3.13 5.14 -1.27
CA ILE A 40 3.85 3.90 -1.50
C ILE A 40 3.42 3.40 -2.88
N LEU A 41 4.39 3.23 -3.77
CA LEU A 41 4.21 2.56 -5.06
C LEU A 41 4.54 1.08 -4.88
N LEU A 42 3.59 0.19 -5.17
CA LEU A 42 3.75 -1.26 -5.07
C LEU A 42 4.14 -1.90 -6.41
N GLU A 43 3.63 -1.33 -7.49
CA GLU A 43 3.90 -1.75 -8.85
C GLU A 43 4.24 -0.51 -9.68
N GLU A 44 5.30 -0.57 -10.49
CA GLU A 44 5.61 0.52 -11.42
C GLU A 44 4.51 0.59 -12.49
N LEU A 45 3.65 1.60 -12.33
CA LEU A 45 2.73 2.02 -13.37
C LEU A 45 3.57 2.82 -14.38
N PHE A 46 4.07 2.11 -15.40
CA PHE A 46 4.84 2.60 -16.56
C PHE A 46 6.35 2.79 -16.37
#